data_AF-A0AAV1F3S3-F1
#
_entry.id   AF-A0AAV1F3S3-F1
#
_cell.length_a   1.000
_cell.length_b   1.000
_cell.length_c   1.000
_cell.angle_alpha   90.00
_cell.angle_beta   90.00
_cell.angle_gamma   90.00
#
_symmetry.space_group_name_H-M   'P 1'
#
loop_
_entity.id
_entity.type
_entity.pdbx_description
1 polymer ?
#
loop_
_entity_poly.entity_id
_entity_poly.type
_entity_poly.pdbx_seq_one_letter_code
_entity_poly.pdbx_strand_id
1 'polypeptide(L)'
;MKTLIFAVFLCVLCHTVRSLSDGAPQVNIYSRNLGALGQKNVLICHVSRISPPPKITIDLMKDGKVIEGATQTDLAFDGDWNYYLTKHADFVPQKGERFACRVTYNGKTTKYEWGAGGDLKNVPDVSL
;
A
#
# COMPACT_ATOMS: atom_id res chain seq x y z
N MET A 1 -21.26 39.22 -19.83
CA MET A 1 -21.19 37.94 -20.57
C MET A 1 -19.80 37.30 -20.51
N LYS A 2 -18.73 38.00 -20.90
CA LYS A 2 -17.34 37.46 -20.86
C LYS A 2 -16.86 37.04 -19.45
N THR A 3 -17.20 37.79 -18.41
CA THR A 3 -16.86 37.48 -17.01
C THR A 3 -17.56 36.23 -16.48
N LEU A 4 -18.82 36.00 -16.87
CA LEU A 4 -19.58 34.79 -16.54
C LEU A 4 -19.00 33.55 -17.23
N ILE A 5 -18.59 33.68 -18.50
CA ILE A 5 -17.96 32.57 -19.25
C ILE A 5 -16.63 32.18 -18.60
N PHE A 6 -15.82 33.15 -18.19
CA PHE A 6 -14.55 32.90 -17.50
C PHE A 6 -14.76 32.21 -16.14
N ALA A 7 -15.76 32.65 -15.36
CA ALA A 7 -16.10 32.02 -14.09
C ALA A 7 -16.61 30.58 -14.26
N VAL A 8 -17.42 30.31 -15.30
CA VAL A 8 -17.89 28.95 -15.61
C VAL A 8 -16.72 28.05 -16.03
N PHE A 9 -15.81 28.53 -16.90
CA PHE A 9 -14.61 27.78 -17.26
C PHE A 9 -13.72 27.51 -16.05
N LEU A 10 -13.54 28.48 -15.15
CA LEU A 10 -12.75 28.32 -13.93
C LEU A 10 -13.39 27.31 -12.96
N CYS A 11 -14.73 27.34 -12.82
CA CYS A 11 -15.46 26.34 -12.04
C CYS A 11 -15.35 24.94 -12.66
N VAL A 12 -15.51 24.81 -13.98
CA VAL A 12 -15.38 23.51 -14.68
C VAL A 12 -13.95 22.97 -14.55
N LEU A 13 -12.91 23.80 -14.73
CA LEU A 13 -11.52 23.39 -14.44
C LEU A 13 -11.33 23.00 -12.96
N CYS A 14 -11.91 23.75 -12.03
CA CYS A 14 -11.87 23.39 -10.60
C CYS A 14 -12.64 22.11 -10.26
N HIS A 15 -13.63 21.71 -11.05
CA HIS A 15 -14.32 20.44 -10.89
C HIS A 15 -13.54 19.28 -11.52
N THR A 16 -12.87 19.48 -12.66
CA THR A 16 -12.04 18.45 -13.28
C THR A 16 -10.80 18.12 -12.45
N VAL A 17 -10.15 19.13 -11.84
CA VAL A 17 -8.97 18.95 -10.98
C VAL A 17 -9.30 18.16 -9.71
N ARG A 18 -10.52 18.27 -9.19
CA ARG A 18 -10.96 17.53 -7.98
C ARG A 18 -11.17 16.03 -8.21
N SER A 19 -11.16 15.56 -9.46
CA SER A 19 -11.56 14.19 -9.82
C SER A 19 -10.40 13.23 -10.08
N LEU A 20 -9.16 13.60 -9.72
CA LEU A 20 -8.07 12.62 -9.58
C LEU A 20 -8.29 11.88 -8.25
N SER A 21 -9.09 10.83 -8.35
CA SER A 21 -9.65 10.01 -7.28
C SER A 21 -8.67 9.70 -6.14
N ASP A 22 -9.11 10.01 -4.92
CA ASP A 22 -8.53 9.63 -3.63
C ASP A 22 -8.75 8.12 -3.36
N GLY A 23 -8.38 7.29 -4.34
CA GLY A 23 -8.58 5.85 -4.30
C GLY A 23 -7.70 5.18 -3.24
N ALA A 24 -8.22 4.15 -2.58
CA ALA A 24 -7.39 3.32 -1.70
C ALA A 24 -6.26 2.68 -2.54
N PRO A 25 -5.01 2.70 -2.04
CA PRO A 25 -3.91 2.12 -2.78
C PRO A 25 -4.10 0.61 -2.90
N GLN A 26 -3.57 0.04 -3.98
CA GLN A 26 -3.53 -1.39 -4.15
C GLN A 26 -2.32 -1.96 -3.42
N VAL A 27 -2.53 -2.97 -2.58
CA VAL A 27 -1.48 -3.57 -1.74
C VAL A 27 -1.35 -5.05 -2.04
N ASN A 28 -0.12 -5.48 -2.33
CA ASN A 28 0.25 -6.87 -2.51
C ASN A 28 1.30 -7.23 -1.46
N ILE A 29 1.05 -8.29 -0.67
CA ILE A 29 2.00 -8.86 0.27
C ILE A 29 2.40 -10.26 -0.16
N TYR A 30 3.70 -10.49 -0.39
CA TYR A 30 4.21 -11.75 -0.90
C TYR A 30 5.65 -11.98 -0.44
N SER A 31 6.15 -13.19 -0.69
CA SER A 31 7.54 -13.54 -0.43
C SER A 31 8.33 -13.62 -1.74
N ARG A 32 9.63 -13.30 -1.70
CA ARG A 32 10.50 -13.36 -2.89
C ARG A 32 10.56 -14.75 -3.50
N ASN A 33 10.73 -15.77 -2.66
CA ASN A 33 10.68 -17.19 -3.03
C ASN A 33 9.37 -17.82 -2.56
N LEU A 34 9.08 -19.06 -2.98
CA LEU A 34 7.95 -19.84 -2.47
C LEU A 34 7.94 -19.85 -0.93
N GLY A 35 6.77 -19.58 -0.35
CA GLY A 35 6.59 -19.49 1.10
C GLY A 35 6.69 -20.86 1.76
N ALA A 36 7.89 -21.27 2.16
CA ALA A 36 8.16 -22.51 2.88
C ALA A 36 8.57 -22.22 4.33
N LEU A 37 7.98 -22.95 5.27
CA LEU A 37 8.31 -22.83 6.68
C LEU A 37 9.78 -23.18 6.96
N GLY A 38 10.42 -22.44 7.86
CA GLY A 38 11.80 -22.66 8.28
C GLY A 38 12.86 -22.24 7.25
N GLN A 39 12.48 -21.74 6.07
CA GLN A 39 13.42 -21.31 5.03
C GLN A 39 13.59 -19.79 5.00
N LYS A 40 14.84 -19.33 4.82
CA LYS A 40 15.13 -17.91 4.66
C LYS A 40 14.45 -17.35 3.42
N ASN A 41 13.80 -16.19 3.56
CA ASN A 41 13.09 -15.54 2.49
C ASN A 41 13.02 -14.02 2.75
N VAL A 42 12.40 -13.28 1.84
CA VAL A 42 12.18 -11.82 1.96
C VAL A 42 10.68 -11.57 1.88
N LEU A 43 10.11 -10.96 2.92
CA LEU A 43 8.73 -10.49 2.93
C LEU A 43 8.67 -9.15 2.23
N ILE A 44 7.74 -9.00 1.28
CA ILE A 44 7.61 -7.84 0.42
C ILE A 44 6.18 -7.32 0.52
N CYS A 45 6.04 -6.03 0.83
CA CYS A 45 4.79 -5.29 0.67
C CYS A 45 4.96 -4.25 -0.44
N HIS A 46 4.27 -4.47 -1.55
CA HIS A 46 4.25 -3.56 -2.68
C HIS A 46 2.93 -2.78 -2.67
N VAL A 47 3.01 -1.46 -2.61
CA VAL A 47 1.87 -0.56 -2.58
C VAL A 47 1.90 0.30 -3.84
N SER A 48 0.82 0.28 -4.60
CA SER A 48 0.68 0.93 -5.92
C SER A 48 -0.62 1.73 -6.02
N ARG A 49 -0.82 2.45 -7.13
CA ARG A 49 -1.98 3.34 -7.33
C ARG A 49 -2.09 4.43 -6.27
N ILE A 50 -0.94 4.93 -5.80
CA ILE A 50 -0.89 6.00 -4.81
C ILE A 50 -1.04 7.33 -5.54
N SER A 51 -2.09 8.10 -5.22
CA SER A 51 -2.35 9.43 -5.79
C SER A 51 -3.26 10.27 -4.88
N PRO A 52 -2.82 11.43 -4.33
CA PRO A 52 -1.46 11.99 -4.30
C PRO A 52 -0.62 11.55 -3.06
N PRO A 53 0.73 11.46 -3.16
CA PRO A 53 1.54 10.61 -2.28
C PRO A 53 2.06 11.08 -0.91
N PRO A 54 1.92 12.30 -0.35
CA PRO A 54 2.76 12.61 0.82
C PRO A 54 2.31 11.95 2.14
N LYS A 55 1.15 11.25 2.18
CA LYS A 55 0.59 10.70 3.42
C LYS A 55 0.43 9.19 3.35
N ILE A 56 1.56 8.49 3.24
CA ILE A 56 1.60 7.03 3.31
C ILE A 56 2.64 6.52 4.30
N THR A 57 2.24 5.58 5.15
CA THR A 57 3.13 4.79 6.01
C THR A 57 2.93 3.31 5.70
N ILE A 58 4.02 2.58 5.53
CA ILE A 58 4.02 1.14 5.28
C ILE A 58 4.81 0.48 6.40
N ASP A 59 4.23 -0.48 7.10
CA ASP A 59 4.90 -1.29 8.12
C ASP A 59 4.77 -2.77 7.80
N LEU A 60 5.89 -3.48 7.86
CA LEU A 60 5.87 -4.94 7.89
C LEU A 60 5.75 -5.38 9.35
N MET A 61 4.90 -6.37 9.58
CA MET A 61 4.49 -6.80 10.91
C MET A 61 4.79 -8.29 11.10
N LYS A 62 5.26 -8.65 12.30
CA LYS A 62 5.36 -10.01 12.82
C LYS A 62 4.62 -10.08 14.14
N ASP A 63 3.61 -10.94 14.23
CA ASP A 63 2.81 -11.18 15.45
C ASP A 63 2.27 -9.88 16.08
N GLY A 64 1.83 -8.96 15.23
CA GLY A 64 1.29 -7.66 15.65
C GLY A 64 2.33 -6.60 16.01
N LYS A 65 3.63 -6.90 15.92
CA LYS A 65 4.73 -5.94 16.14
C LYS A 65 5.41 -5.56 14.83
N VAL A 66 5.91 -4.33 14.74
CA VAL A 66 6.67 -3.86 13.57
C VAL A 66 7.97 -4.65 13.47
N ILE A 67 8.33 -5.05 12.25
CA ILE A 67 9.63 -5.66 11.93
C ILE A 67 10.65 -4.53 11.81
N GLU A 68 11.57 -4.47 12.77
CA GLU A 68 12.70 -3.55 12.75
C GLU A 68 13.67 -3.87 11.60
N GLY A 69 14.33 -2.84 11.06
CA GLY A 69 15.29 -3.00 9.96
C GLY A 69 14.69 -3.26 8.58
N ALA A 70 13.35 -3.15 8.43
CA ALA A 70 12.71 -3.20 7.12
C ALA A 70 13.13 -2.02 6.24
N THR A 71 13.48 -2.29 4.99
CA THR A 71 13.93 -1.29 4.01
C THR A 71 12.78 -0.88 3.10
N GLN A 72 12.68 0.40 2.78
CA GLN A 72 11.71 0.94 1.84
C GLN A 72 12.44 1.51 0.62
N THR A 73 11.87 1.30 -0.57
CA THR A 73 12.37 1.92 -1.81
C THR A 73 12.09 3.41 -1.82
N ASP A 74 12.85 4.13 -2.65
CA ASP A 74 12.47 5.49 -3.02
C ASP A 74 11.14 5.49 -3.77
N LEU A 75 10.46 6.65 -3.73
CA LEU A 75 9.21 6.86 -4.43
C LEU A 75 9.46 6.81 -5.94
N ALA A 76 8.72 5.95 -6.64
CA ALA A 76 8.75 5.83 -8.08
C ALA A 76 7.32 5.81 -8.65
N PHE A 77 7.18 5.88 -9.96
CA PHE A 77 5.90 5.91 -10.65
C PHE A 77 5.90 5.02 -11.90
N ASP A 78 4.72 4.51 -12.26
CA ASP A 78 4.51 3.71 -13.46
C ASP A 78 4.19 4.59 -14.70
N GLY A 79 3.99 3.94 -15.85
CA GLY A 79 3.68 4.64 -17.10
C GLY A 79 2.36 5.43 -17.08
N ASP A 80 1.48 5.12 -16.13
CA ASP A 80 0.20 5.80 -15.92
C ASP A 80 0.32 6.90 -14.85
N TRP A 81 1.54 7.27 -14.45
CA TRP A 81 1.85 8.27 -13.43
C TRP A 81 1.33 7.95 -12.03
N ASN A 82 1.03 6.69 -11.74
CA ASN A 82 0.69 6.27 -10.39
C ASN A 82 1.96 6.01 -9.59
N TYR A 83 2.02 6.53 -8.38
CA TYR A 83 3.14 6.27 -7.50
C TYR A 83 3.05 4.86 -6.90
N TYR A 84 4.22 4.28 -6.65
CA TYR A 84 4.37 3.04 -5.91
C TYR A 84 5.55 3.08 -4.94
N LEU A 85 5.44 2.30 -3.88
CA LEU A 85 6.47 2.08 -2.87
C LEU A 85 6.54 0.60 -2.53
N THR A 86 7.74 0.12 -2.26
CA THR A 86 7.94 -1.26 -1.78
C THR A 86 8.66 -1.22 -0.44
N LYS A 87 8.13 -1.91 0.57
CA LYS A 87 8.81 -2.16 1.84
C LYS A 87 9.10 -3.65 1.99
N HIS A 88 10.32 -3.99 2.37
CA HIS A 88 10.75 -5.37 2.45
C HIS A 88 11.64 -5.64 3.67
N ALA A 89 11.60 -6.88 4.17
CA ALA A 89 12.44 -7.35 5.26
C ALA A 89 12.79 -8.83 5.10
N ASP A 90 13.98 -9.21 5.54
CA ASP A 90 14.36 -10.62 5.64
C ASP A 90 13.55 -11.30 6.74
N PHE A 91 13.07 -12.51 6.47
CA PHE A 91 12.32 -13.30 7.44
C PHE A 91 12.52 -14.80 7.24
N VAL A 92 12.15 -15.57 8.28
CA VAL A 92 12.13 -17.03 8.25
C VAL A 92 10.77 -17.44 8.83
N PRO A 93 9.75 -17.72 8.00
CA PRO A 93 8.41 -17.98 8.50
C PRO A 93 8.38 -19.29 9.31
N GLN A 94 7.89 -19.23 10.54
CA GLN A 94 7.66 -20.40 11.38
C GLN A 94 6.17 -20.70 11.52
N LYS A 95 5.87 -21.95 11.89
CA LYS A 95 4.49 -22.37 12.16
C LYS A 95 3.91 -21.53 13.30
N GLY A 96 2.75 -20.92 13.06
CA GLY A 96 2.02 -20.12 14.06
C GLY A 96 2.38 -18.64 14.07
N GLU A 97 3.45 -18.23 13.40
CA GLU A 97 3.78 -16.80 13.22
C GLU A 97 2.85 -16.17 12.19
N ARG A 98 2.47 -14.92 12.45
CA ARG A 98 1.62 -14.14 11.54
C ARG A 98 2.38 -12.95 10.99
N PHE A 99 2.46 -12.87 9.67
CA PHE A 99 3.08 -11.75 8.96
C PHE A 99 2.02 -10.91 8.28
N ALA A 100 2.20 -9.60 8.29
CA ALA A 100 1.27 -8.69 7.63
C ALA A 100 1.95 -7.41 7.16
N CYS A 101 1.28 -6.69 6.26
CA CYS A 101 1.61 -5.33 5.87
C CYS A 101 0.51 -4.41 6.39
N ARG A 102 0.89 -3.39 7.17
CA ARG A 102 -0.01 -2.34 7.60
C ARG A 102 0.28 -1.10 6.78
N VAL A 103 -0.73 -0.63 6.06
CA VAL A 103 -0.65 0.58 5.23
C VAL A 103 -1.58 1.62 5.81
N THR A 104 -1.04 2.78 6.14
CA THR A 104 -1.81 3.97 6.51
C THR A 104 -1.73 4.95 5.35
N TYR A 105 -2.85 5.17 4.66
CA TYR A 105 -2.94 6.11 3.54
C TYR A 105 -4.01 7.16 3.84
N ASN A 106 -3.65 8.45 3.80
CA ASN A 106 -4.56 9.57 4.10
C ASN A 106 -5.32 9.40 5.44
N GLY A 107 -4.66 8.82 6.45
CA GLY A 107 -5.24 8.56 7.78
C GLY A 107 -6.07 7.28 7.89
N LYS A 108 -6.34 6.58 6.78
CA LYS A 108 -6.99 5.27 6.79
C LYS A 108 -5.94 4.17 6.88
N THR A 109 -6.01 3.38 7.95
CA THR A 109 -5.14 2.20 8.15
C THR A 109 -5.83 0.95 7.66
N THR A 110 -5.11 0.08 6.95
CA THR A 110 -5.59 -1.24 6.53
C THR A 110 -4.45 -2.26 6.66
N LYS A 111 -4.79 -3.48 7.08
CA LYS A 111 -3.85 -4.58 7.31
C LYS A 111 -4.08 -5.69 6.29
N TYR A 112 -2.99 -6.17 5.69
CA TYR A 112 -2.99 -7.22 4.67
C TYR A 112 -2.14 -8.38 5.17
N GLU A 113 -2.73 -9.57 5.34
CA GLU A 113 -2.01 -10.73 5.90
C GLU A 113 -1.29 -11.52 4.81
N TRP A 114 -0.08 -12.00 5.14
CA TRP A 114 0.68 -12.91 4.29
C TRP A 114 0.28 -14.36 4.59
N GLY A 115 -0.15 -15.09 3.57
CA GLY A 115 -0.37 -16.53 3.62
C GLY A 115 0.84 -17.30 3.10
N ALA A 116 1.32 -18.29 3.86
CA ALA A 116 2.27 -19.27 3.34
C ALA A 116 1.60 -20.03 2.19
N GLY A 117 2.15 -19.90 0.97
CA GLY A 117 1.56 -20.42 -0.26
C GLY A 117 1.11 -19.36 -1.28
N GLY A 118 1.21 -18.07 -0.95
CA GLY A 118 0.89 -16.97 -1.89
C GLY A 118 -0.58 -16.54 -1.91
N ASP A 119 -1.44 -17.16 -1.09
CA ASP A 119 -2.84 -16.78 -0.97
C ASP A 119 -2.99 -15.52 -0.10
N LEU A 120 -3.21 -14.39 -0.77
CA LEU A 120 -3.66 -13.13 -0.16
C LEU A 120 -5.06 -13.34 0.43
N LYS A 121 -5.16 -13.53 1.75
CA LYS A 121 -6.44 -13.33 2.44
C LYS A 121 -6.60 -11.84 2.70
N ASN A 122 -7.32 -11.16 1.80
CA ASN A 122 -7.89 -9.85 2.05
C ASN A 122 -8.88 -9.98 3.22
N VAL A 123 -8.40 -9.86 4.45
CA VAL A 123 -9.25 -9.76 5.64
C VAL A 123 -9.54 -8.29 5.83
N PRO A 124 -10.74 -7.78 5.49
CA PRO A 124 -11.13 -6.46 5.96
C PRO A 124 -11.12 -6.51 7.50
N ASP A 125 -10.43 -5.54 8.09
CA ASP A 125 -10.45 -5.28 9.53
C ASP A 125 -11.87 -4.84 9.90
N VAL A 126 -12.75 -5.80 10.18
CA VAL A 126 -14.05 -5.54 10.78
C VAL A 126 -13.86 -5.63 12.28
N SER A 127 -13.28 -4.58 12.84
CA SER A 127 -13.49 -4.23 14.24
C SER A 127 -14.84 -3.51 14.34
N LEU A 128 -15.90 -4.29 14.59
CA LEU A 128 -17.06 -4.00 15.44
C LEU A 128 -17.74 -5.32 15.82
#